data_AF-A0ABD5K7B2-F1
#
_entry.id   AF-A0ABD5K7B2-F1
#
_cell.length_a   1.000
_cell.length_b   1.000
_cell.length_c   1.000
_cell.angle_alpha   90.00
_cell.angle_beta   90.00
_cell.angle_gamma   90.00
#
_symmetry.space_group_name_H-M   'P 1'
#
loop_
_entity.id
_entity.type
_entity.pdbx_description
1 polymer ?
#
loop_
_entity_poly.entity_id
_entity_poly.type
_entity_poly.pdbx_seq_one_letter_code
_entity_poly.pdbx_strand_id
1 'polypeptide(L)'
;MFKDVENHWAKDAVNDMGSRLIVNGIGNDLYNSNTDMTRAEFAAIMMKGLGLKPVDGKAPFADVDASDWYHSAVAASIEAGVISGRGAHELTSKANITRAEVAAIVQRILKASDLI
;
A
#
# COMPACT_ATOMS: atom_id res chain seq x y z
N MET A 1 -19.97 4.74 2.26
CA MET A 1 -19.48 5.13 0.93
C MET A 1 -19.00 6.57 1.02
N PHE A 2 -17.91 6.94 0.36
CA PHE A 2 -17.28 8.25 0.56
C PHE A 2 -17.94 9.36 -0.28
N LYS A 3 -18.22 10.52 0.34
CA LYS A 3 -18.96 11.64 -0.25
C LYS A 3 -18.14 12.42 -1.26
N ASP A 4 -16.86 12.64 -0.98
CA ASP A 4 -15.96 13.44 -1.80
C ASP A 4 -15.55 12.77 -3.13
N VAL A 5 -15.81 11.48 -3.28
CA VAL A 5 -15.57 10.75 -4.54
C VAL A 5 -16.84 10.59 -5.39
N GLU A 6 -17.99 11.11 -4.96
CA GLU A 6 -19.29 10.82 -5.61
C GLU A 6 -19.34 11.18 -7.11
N ASN A 7 -18.63 12.23 -7.51
CA ASN A 7 -18.49 12.70 -8.89
C ASN A 7 -17.05 12.53 -9.42
N HIS A 8 -16.24 11.69 -8.78
CA HIS A 8 -14.84 11.45 -9.14
C HIS A 8 -14.69 10.17 -9.97
N TRP A 9 -13.79 10.14 -10.95
CA TRP A 9 -13.58 8.98 -11.82
C TRP A 9 -13.23 7.69 -11.05
N ALA A 10 -12.61 7.83 -9.87
CA ALA A 10 -12.21 6.72 -9.02
C ALA A 10 -13.33 6.22 -8.07
N LYS A 11 -14.55 6.77 -8.14
CA LYS A 11 -15.67 6.45 -7.24
C LYS A 11 -15.84 4.95 -7.02
N ASP A 12 -15.98 4.21 -8.11
CA ASP A 12 -16.32 2.79 -8.05
C ASP A 12 -15.16 1.98 -7.47
N ALA A 13 -13.93 2.26 -7.92
CA ALA A 13 -12.73 1.57 -7.43
C ALA A 13 -12.48 1.83 -5.93
N VAL A 14 -12.56 3.09 -5.51
CA VAL A 14 -12.36 3.48 -4.10
C VAL A 14 -13.40 2.83 -3.22
N ASN A 15 -14.66 2.83 -3.65
CA ASN A 15 -15.73 2.27 -2.84
C ASN A 15 -15.76 0.74 -2.83
N ASP A 16 -15.39 0.07 -3.92
CA ASP A 16 -15.16 -1.38 -3.92
C ASP A 16 -14.09 -1.74 -2.89
N MET A 17 -12.92 -1.10 -2.99
CA MET A 17 -11.81 -1.33 -2.07
C MET A 17 -12.17 -0.97 -0.61
N GLY A 18 -12.94 0.10 -0.41
CA GLY A 18 -13.45 0.49 0.91
C GLY A 18 -14.44 -0.52 1.49
N SER A 19 -15.33 -1.08 0.68
CA SER A 19 -16.28 -2.12 1.11
C SER A 19 -15.59 -3.41 1.56
N ARG A 20 -14.38 -3.65 1.03
CA ARG A 20 -13.51 -4.79 1.35
C ARG A 20 -12.50 -4.49 2.45
N LEU A 21 -12.58 -3.31 3.08
CA LEU A 21 -11.67 -2.83 4.14
C LEU A 21 -10.19 -2.72 3.70
N ILE A 22 -9.93 -2.69 2.39
CA ILE A 22 -8.59 -2.55 1.82
C ILE A 22 -8.09 -1.12 2.03
N VAL A 23 -8.95 -0.13 1.74
CA VAL A 23 -8.69 1.29 2.01
C VAL A 23 -9.67 1.84 3.02
N ASN A 24 -9.22 2.86 3.75
CA ASN A 24 -10.01 3.58 4.74
C ASN A 24 -10.06 5.06 4.36
N GLY A 25 -11.14 5.73 4.73
CA GLY A 25 -11.23 7.18 4.61
C GLY A 25 -10.58 7.90 5.79
N ILE A 26 -10.56 9.22 5.70
CA ILE A 26 -9.99 10.13 6.70
C ILE A 26 -11.02 10.58 7.76
N GLY A 27 -12.21 9.97 7.76
CA GLY A 27 -13.34 10.32 8.64
C GLY A 27 -14.42 11.15 7.96
N ASN A 28 -15.57 11.34 8.62
CA ASN A 28 -16.72 12.12 8.12
C ASN A 28 -17.23 11.69 6.72
N ASP A 29 -17.12 10.40 6.40
CA ASP A 29 -17.38 9.83 5.08
C ASP A 29 -16.51 10.42 3.95
N LEU A 30 -15.28 10.85 4.23
CA LEU A 30 -14.34 11.38 3.25
C LEU A 30 -13.19 10.41 2.96
N TYR A 31 -12.76 10.31 1.70
CA TYR A 31 -11.62 9.49 1.28
C TYR A 31 -10.34 10.30 1.05
N ASN A 32 -10.46 11.50 0.48
CA ASN A 32 -9.40 12.41 0.06
C ASN A 32 -8.58 11.94 -1.17
N SER A 33 -9.28 11.65 -2.28
CA SER A 33 -8.69 11.02 -3.49
C SER A 33 -7.61 11.82 -4.21
N ASN A 34 -7.44 13.11 -3.90
CA ASN A 34 -6.49 14.00 -4.58
C ASN A 34 -5.20 14.21 -3.78
N THR A 35 -4.99 13.46 -2.70
CA THR A 35 -3.74 13.50 -1.93
C THR A 35 -2.73 12.49 -2.43
N ASP A 36 -1.46 12.88 -2.37
CA ASP A 36 -0.36 11.96 -2.62
C ASP A 36 -0.31 10.88 -1.54
N MET A 37 0.10 9.69 -1.95
CA MET A 37 0.22 8.52 -1.09
C MET A 37 1.69 8.18 -0.85
N THR A 38 2.02 7.87 0.40
CA THR A 38 3.35 7.42 0.79
C THR A 38 3.59 5.96 0.42
N ARG A 39 4.87 5.56 0.36
CA ARG A 39 5.25 4.16 0.11
C ARG A 39 4.77 3.22 1.21
N ALA A 40 4.75 3.67 2.47
CA ALA A 40 4.22 2.91 3.59
C ALA A 40 2.72 2.67 3.49
N GLU A 41 1.94 3.70 3.12
CA GLU A 41 0.49 3.56 2.90
C GLU A 41 0.20 2.60 1.75
N PHE A 42 0.96 2.70 0.66
CA PHE A 42 0.83 1.75 -0.44
C PHE A 42 1.12 0.32 0.02
N ALA A 43 2.16 0.08 0.83
CA ALA A 43 2.45 -1.24 1.39
C ALA A 43 1.28 -1.79 2.24
N ALA A 44 0.66 -0.95 3.06
CA ALA A 44 -0.50 -1.34 3.85
C ALA A 44 -1.71 -1.71 2.98
N ILE A 45 -1.95 -0.97 1.90
CA ILE A 45 -3.01 -1.28 0.94
C ILE A 45 -2.72 -2.61 0.23
N MET A 46 -1.47 -2.85 -0.19
CA MET A 46 -1.09 -4.07 -0.89
C MET A 46 -1.17 -5.31 0.01
N MET A 47 -0.70 -5.20 1.25
CA MET A 47 -0.83 -6.26 2.24
C MET A 47 -2.29 -6.71 2.37
N LYS A 48 -3.22 -5.76 2.53
CA LYS A 48 -4.66 -6.05 2.63
C LYS A 48 -5.25 -6.57 1.32
N GLY A 49 -4.94 -5.92 0.21
CA GLY A 49 -5.49 -6.24 -1.11
C GLY A 49 -5.10 -7.63 -1.60
N LEU A 50 -3.90 -8.10 -1.23
CA LEU A 50 -3.38 -9.43 -1.54
C LEU A 50 -3.69 -10.47 -0.45
N GLY A 51 -4.32 -10.08 0.66
CA GLY A 51 -4.60 -10.97 1.79
C GLY A 51 -3.35 -11.50 2.49
N LEU A 52 -2.24 -10.73 2.47
CA LEU A 52 -1.00 -11.10 3.15
C LEU A 52 -1.21 -11.06 4.66
N LYS A 53 -0.67 -12.06 5.35
CA LYS A 53 -0.72 -12.12 6.81
C LYS A 53 0.36 -11.21 7.40
N PRO A 54 0.11 -10.58 8.56
CA PRO A 54 1.16 -9.93 9.32
C PRO A 54 2.28 -10.94 9.60
N VAL A 55 3.51 -10.48 9.48
CA VAL A 55 4.69 -11.26 9.83
C VAL A 55 5.37 -10.61 11.02
N ASP A 56 5.82 -11.42 11.96
CA ASP A 56 6.55 -10.94 13.16
C ASP A 56 8.04 -10.65 12.85
N GLY A 57 8.40 -10.65 11.56
CA GLY A 57 9.74 -10.38 11.06
C GLY A 57 10.10 -8.89 11.07
N LYS A 58 11.37 -8.60 11.32
CA LYS A 58 11.91 -7.23 11.24
C LYS A 58 12.00 -6.81 9.77
N ALA A 59 11.38 -5.68 9.41
CA ALA A 59 11.64 -5.05 8.11
C ALA A 59 13.14 -4.71 8.00
N PRO A 60 13.83 -5.03 6.88
CA PRO A 60 15.29 -4.87 6.76
C PRO A 60 15.74 -3.41 6.56
N PHE A 61 14.89 -2.43 6.91
CA PHE A 61 15.11 -1.02 6.62
C PHE A 61 15.25 -0.20 7.90
N ALA A 62 16.19 0.75 7.89
CA ALA A 62 16.47 1.62 9.03
C ALA A 62 15.39 2.69 9.26
N ASP A 63 14.57 2.99 8.24
CA ASP A 63 13.48 3.97 8.27
C ASP A 63 12.09 3.36 8.53
N VAL A 64 12.07 2.15 9.12
CA VAL A 64 10.86 1.43 9.52
C VAL A 64 11.05 0.88 10.93
N ASP A 65 10.48 1.58 11.91
CA ASP A 65 10.57 1.18 13.32
C ASP A 65 9.54 0.09 13.65
N ALA A 66 9.85 -0.78 14.62
CA ALA A 66 8.92 -1.83 15.05
C ALA A 66 7.59 -1.29 15.62
N SER A 67 7.60 -0.04 16.10
CA SER A 67 6.40 0.67 16.59
C SER A 67 5.60 1.37 15.49
N ASP A 68 6.12 1.44 14.26
CA ASP A 68 5.39 2.07 13.16
C ASP A 68 4.16 1.23 12.81
N TRP A 69 3.02 1.90 12.61
CA TRP A 69 1.75 1.24 12.28
C TRP A 69 1.84 0.41 10.98
N TYR A 70 2.76 0.78 10.08
CA TYR A 70 3.00 0.10 8.81
C TYR A 70 4.10 -0.96 8.87
N HIS A 71 4.75 -1.19 10.02
CA HIS A 71 5.88 -2.13 10.14
C HIS A 71 5.53 -3.52 9.60
N SER A 72 4.43 -4.10 10.09
CA SER A 72 3.99 -5.44 9.69
C SER A 72 3.58 -5.50 8.21
N ALA A 73 2.99 -4.44 7.68
CA ALA A 73 2.63 -4.34 6.27
C ALA A 73 3.84 -4.30 5.35
N VAL A 74 4.86 -3.52 5.74
CA VAL A 74 6.14 -3.47 5.02
C VAL A 74 6.81 -4.83 5.06
N ALA A 75 6.93 -5.43 6.26
CA ALA A 75 7.60 -6.72 6.42
C ALA A 75 6.92 -7.81 5.57
N ALA A 76 5.59 -7.92 5.62
CA ALA A 76 4.83 -8.88 4.83
C ALA A 76 4.95 -8.65 3.32
N SER A 77 4.92 -7.38 2.89
CA SER A 77 5.04 -7.01 1.46
C SER A 77 6.45 -7.28 0.90
N ILE A 78 7.47 -7.20 1.75
CA ILE A 78 8.86 -7.53 1.40
C ILE A 78 9.04 -9.04 1.28
N GLU A 79 8.53 -9.80 2.25
CA GLU A 79 8.57 -11.26 2.23
C GLU A 79 7.84 -11.84 1.02
N ALA A 80 6.71 -11.23 0.63
CA ALA A 80 5.98 -11.59 -0.58
C ALA A 80 6.66 -11.11 -1.89
N GLY A 81 7.80 -10.40 -1.82
CA GLY A 81 8.51 -9.90 -3.01
C GLY A 81 7.78 -8.80 -3.78
N VAL A 82 6.75 -8.20 -3.19
CA VAL A 82 5.88 -7.20 -3.83
C VAL A 82 6.51 -5.82 -3.78
N ILE A 83 7.12 -5.46 -2.65
CA ILE A 83 7.80 -4.19 -2.43
C ILE A 83 9.30 -4.43 -2.30
N SER A 84 10.10 -3.44 -2.66
CA SER A 84 11.54 -3.39 -2.42
C SER A 84 11.95 -1.99 -1.96
N GLY A 85 13.06 -1.90 -1.23
CA GLY A 85 13.67 -0.61 -0.84
C GLY A 85 14.21 0.18 -2.02
N ARG A 86 14.43 1.49 -1.83
CA ARG A 86 15.16 2.33 -2.80
C ARG A 86 16.68 2.23 -2.62
N GLY A 87 17.13 1.84 -1.43
CA GLY A 87 18.52 1.51 -1.12
C GLY A 87 18.63 0.20 -0.35
N ALA A 88 19.86 -0.22 -0.05
CA ALA A 88 20.13 -1.46 0.67
C ALA A 88 19.47 -1.51 2.06
N HIS A 89 19.29 -0.36 2.71
CA HIS A 89 18.76 -0.25 4.07
C HIS A 89 17.66 0.80 4.21
N GLU A 90 17.07 1.24 3.09
CA GLU A 90 16.05 2.31 3.12
C GLU A 90 14.84 1.96 2.25
N LEU A 91 13.67 1.98 2.87
CA LEU A 91 12.39 1.89 2.16
C LEU A 91 12.01 3.23 1.55
N THR A 92 12.41 4.33 2.17
CA THR A 92 11.83 5.69 2.01
C THR A 92 10.35 5.70 2.34
N SER A 93 9.99 5.13 3.50
CA SER A 93 8.62 4.80 3.93
C SER A 93 7.65 5.99 3.82
N LYS A 94 8.10 7.19 4.21
CA LYS A 94 7.31 8.44 4.21
C LYS A 94 7.35 9.22 2.90
N ALA A 95 8.15 8.81 1.91
CA ALA A 95 8.20 9.49 0.63
C ALA A 95 6.99 9.10 -0.24
N ASN A 96 6.51 10.04 -1.06
CA ASN A 96 5.45 9.78 -2.02
C ASN A 96 5.89 8.69 -3.01
N ILE A 97 4.99 7.76 -3.29
CA ILE A 97 5.21 6.72 -4.28
C ILE A 97 4.97 7.28 -5.68
N THR A 98 5.87 6.98 -6.61
CA THR A 98 5.74 7.41 -8.00
C THR A 98 4.93 6.42 -8.82
N ARG A 99 4.35 6.89 -9.93
CA ARG A 99 3.63 6.01 -10.89
C ARG A 99 4.51 4.91 -11.46
N ALA A 100 5.80 5.17 -11.68
CA ALA A 100 6.76 4.19 -12.16
C ALA A 100 7.00 3.07 -11.14
N GLU A 101 7.08 3.42 -9.85
CA GLU A 101 7.21 2.43 -8.78
C GLU A 101 5.95 1.58 -8.65
N VAL A 102 4.76 2.20 -8.71
CA VAL A 102 3.48 1.46 -8.70
C VAL A 102 3.44 0.46 -9.86
N ALA A 103 3.79 0.89 -11.08
CA ALA A 103 3.81 0.01 -12.25
C ALA A 103 4.78 -1.18 -12.08
N ALA A 104 5.99 -0.92 -11.56
CA ALA A 104 6.96 -1.97 -11.28
C ALA A 104 6.46 -2.96 -10.21
N ILE A 105 5.76 -2.49 -9.18
CA ILE A 105 5.18 -3.35 -8.13
C ILE A 105 4.04 -4.20 -8.72
N VAL A 106 3.12 -3.60 -9.49
CA VAL A 106 2.05 -4.34 -10.16
C VAL A 106 2.63 -5.43 -11.07
N GLN A 107 3.68 -5.12 -11.83
CA GLN A 107 4.37 -6.11 -12.66
C GLN A 107 4.93 -7.28 -11.83
N ARG A 108 5.53 -7.03 -10.66
CA ARG A 108 6.02 -8.09 -9.76
C ARG A 108 4.88 -8.97 -9.26
N ILE A 109 3.75 -8.37 -8.89
CA ILE A 109 2.57 -9.10 -8.42
C ILE A 109 2.02 -10.01 -9.52
N LEU A 110 1.86 -9.48 -10.73
CA LEU A 110 1.36 -10.25 -11.86
C LEU A 110 2.26 -11.45 -12.17
N LYS A 111 3.60 -11.26 -12.14
CA LYS A 111 4.57 -12.35 -12.28
C LYS A 111 4.51 -13.36 -11.13
N ALA A 112 4.43 -12.89 -9.89
CA ALA A 112 4.35 -13.77 -8.72
C ALA A 112 3.03 -14.55 -8.66
N SER A 113 2.01 -14.12 -9.40
CA SER A 113 0.70 -14.76 -9.50
C SER A 113 0.52 -15.56 -10.79
N ASP A 114 1.58 -15.76 -11.58
CA ASP A 114 1.56 -16.44 -12.89
C ASP A 114 0.53 -15.86 -13.88
N LEU A 115 0.24 -14.57 -13.78
CA LEU A 115 -0.67 -13.87 -14.70
C LEU A 115 0.05 -13.34 -15.95
N ILE A 116 1.39 -13.22 -15.90
CA ILE A 116 2.28 -12.85 -17.01
C ILE A 116 3.65 -13.51 -16.89
#